data_AF-W5UTK1-F1
#
_entry.id   AF-W5UTK1-F1
#
_cell.length_a   1.000
_cell.length_b   1.000
_cell.length_c   1.000
_cell.angle_alpha   90.00
_cell.angle_beta   90.00
_cell.angle_gamma   90.00
#
_symmetry.space_group_name_H-M   'P 1'
#
loop_
_entity.id
_entity.type
_entity.pdbx_description
1 polymer ?
#
loop_
_entity_poly.entity_id
_entity_poly.type
_entity_poly.pdbx_seq_one_letter_code
_entity_poly.pdbx_strand_id
1 'polypeptide(L)'
;MLKIIEFQSSNINPFYREGVRALNLPLEITIPLAVLFFILSIATLSLHGYTRKKIKAFKELQLKEYIKDNPKDKHITYEKAKLYLPSWERMKYNSHFFMAIIFFVAGLVFALGNTLTTL
;
A
#
# COMPACT_ATOMS: atom_id res chain seq x y z
N MET A 1 -15.58 -39.52 45.32
CA MET A 1 -14.80 -39.19 44.11
C MET A 1 -15.30 -37.84 43.62
N LEU A 2 -14.59 -36.75 43.93
CA LEU A 2 -14.99 -35.37 43.63
C LEU A 2 -14.93 -35.11 42.10
N LYS A 3 -16.01 -34.61 41.50
CA LYS A 3 -15.99 -33.97 40.17
C LYS A 3 -15.62 -32.51 40.36
N ILE A 4 -14.41 -32.14 39.95
CA ILE A 4 -14.00 -30.74 39.83
C ILE A 4 -14.66 -30.20 38.56
N ILE A 5 -15.58 -29.26 38.73
CA ILE A 5 -16.18 -28.50 37.63
C ILE A 5 -15.16 -27.40 37.29
N GLU A 6 -14.47 -27.52 36.15
CA GLU A 6 -13.70 -26.41 35.59
C GLU A 6 -14.67 -25.32 35.14
N PHE A 7 -14.71 -24.23 35.89
CA PHE A 7 -15.41 -23.01 35.50
C PHE A 7 -14.54 -22.27 34.47
N GLN A 8 -14.67 -22.59 33.19
CA GLN A 8 -14.14 -21.74 32.13
C GLN A 8 -14.94 -20.43 32.12
N SER A 9 -14.34 -19.38 32.68
CA SER A 9 -14.82 -18.01 32.55
C SER A 9 -14.72 -17.60 31.07
N SER A 10 -15.77 -17.84 30.29
CA SER A 10 -15.92 -17.25 28.97
C SER A 10 -16.02 -15.73 29.16
N ASN A 11 -14.96 -15.00 28.82
CA ASN A 11 -14.98 -13.54 28.80
C ASN A 11 -15.82 -13.09 27.59
N ILE A 12 -17.13 -12.89 27.80
CA ILE A 12 -18.12 -12.69 26.72
C ILE A 12 -18.10 -11.23 26.25
N ASN A 13 -16.98 -10.78 25.67
CA ASN A 13 -16.97 -9.49 25.00
C ASN A 13 -17.74 -9.59 23.66
N PRO A 14 -18.82 -8.82 23.45
CA PRO A 14 -19.63 -8.89 22.23
C PRO A 14 -18.86 -8.46 20.97
N PHE A 15 -17.76 -7.74 21.14
CA PHE A 15 -16.89 -7.24 20.07
C PHE A 15 -15.85 -8.25 19.55
N TYR A 16 -15.75 -9.44 20.13
CA TYR A 16 -14.75 -10.44 19.72
C TYR A 16 -15.37 -11.81 19.39
N ARG A 17 -16.67 -11.84 19.04
CA ARG A 17 -17.43 -13.09 18.92
C ARG A 17 -17.14 -13.91 17.65
N GLU A 18 -16.56 -13.32 16.60
CA GLU A 18 -16.27 -14.02 15.35
C GLU A 18 -14.89 -13.65 14.79
N GLY A 19 -13.84 -14.09 15.48
CA GLY A 19 -12.49 -13.99 14.96
C GLY A 19 -12.26 -14.98 13.82
N VAL A 20 -11.86 -14.46 12.66
CA VAL A 20 -11.44 -15.23 11.47
C VAL A 20 -12.59 -15.98 10.77
N ARG A 21 -13.10 -15.41 9.67
CA ARG A 21 -14.00 -16.13 8.75
C ARG A 21 -13.17 -16.88 7.72
N ALA A 22 -13.40 -18.19 7.62
CA ALA A 22 -12.83 -19.00 6.55
C ALA A 22 -13.48 -18.64 5.21
N LEU A 23 -12.66 -18.43 4.19
CA LEU A 23 -13.12 -18.35 2.82
C LEU A 23 -13.45 -19.77 2.36
N ASN A 24 -14.75 -20.09 2.26
CA ASN A 24 -15.26 -21.32 1.66
C ASN A 24 -15.12 -21.26 0.12
N LEU A 25 -13.89 -21.19 -0.36
CA LEU A 25 -13.54 -21.23 -1.77
C LEU A 25 -12.70 -22.49 -2.03
N PRO A 26 -12.87 -23.17 -3.18
CA PRO A 26 -12.05 -24.33 -3.53
C PRO A 26 -10.59 -23.90 -3.69
N LEU A 27 -9.68 -24.76 -3.19
CA LEU A 27 -8.23 -24.56 -3.23
C LEU A 27 -7.70 -24.28 -4.65
N GLU A 28 -8.33 -24.89 -5.65
CA GLU A 28 -8.03 -24.71 -7.07
C GLU A 28 -8.15 -23.25 -7.54
N ILE A 29 -8.99 -22.44 -6.87
CA ILE A 29 -9.20 -21.02 -7.21
C ILE A 29 -8.38 -20.11 -6.30
N THR A 30 -8.26 -20.43 -5.01
CA THR A 30 -7.57 -19.55 -4.04
C THR A 30 -6.07 -19.47 -4.29
N ILE A 31 -5.42 -20.59 -4.63
CA ILE A 31 -3.99 -20.65 -4.91
C ILE A 31 -3.60 -19.78 -6.12
N PRO A 32 -4.19 -19.94 -7.33
CA PRO A 32 -3.82 -19.09 -8.46
C PRO A 32 -4.16 -17.62 -8.23
N LEU A 33 -5.23 -17.33 -7.49
CA LEU A 33 -5.59 -15.95 -7.14
C LEU A 33 -4.54 -15.31 -6.21
N ALA A 34 -4.05 -16.04 -5.20
CA ALA A 34 -2.98 -15.58 -4.34
C ALA A 34 -1.68 -15.31 -5.13
N VAL A 35 -1.30 -16.24 -6.02
CA VAL A 35 -0.13 -16.08 -6.90
C VAL A 35 -0.27 -14.85 -7.80
N LEU A 36 -1.45 -14.63 -8.40
CA LEU A 36 -1.73 -13.46 -9.22
C LEU A 36 -1.54 -12.15 -8.44
N PHE A 37 -2.04 -12.08 -7.22
CA PHE A 37 -1.88 -10.90 -6.37
C PHE A 37 -0.42 -10.63 -5.99
N PHE A 38 0.38 -11.66 -5.72
CA PHE A 38 1.81 -11.49 -5.49
C PHE A 38 2.55 -11.00 -6.74
N ILE A 39 2.23 -11.52 -7.92
CA ILE A 39 2.79 -11.05 -9.19
C ILE A 39 2.43 -9.57 -9.41
N LEU A 40 1.18 -9.18 -9.17
CA LEU A 40 0.73 -7.78 -9.27
C LEU A 40 1.45 -6.87 -8.26
N SER A 41 1.70 -7.34 -7.04
CA SER A 41 2.49 -6.63 -6.04
C SER A 41 3.93 -6.37 -6.52
N ILE A 42 4.59 -7.37 -7.10
CA ILE A 42 5.95 -7.21 -7.62
C ILE A 42 5.96 -6.30 -8.86
N ALA A 43 5.00 -6.49 -9.76
CA ALA A 43 4.87 -5.68 -10.98
C ALA A 43 4.66 -4.19 -10.65
N THR A 44 3.84 -3.88 -9.65
CA THR A 44 3.64 -2.48 -9.21
C THR A 44 4.88 -1.84 -8.60
N LEU A 45 5.72 -2.60 -7.89
CA LEU A 45 7.01 -2.10 -7.40
C LEU A 45 7.99 -1.78 -8.54
N SER A 46 7.95 -2.53 -9.64
CA SER A 46 8.81 -2.29 -10.81
C SER A 46 8.57 -0.91 -11.45
N LEU A 47 7.38 -0.33 -11.27
CA LEU A 47 7.04 1.01 -11.76
C LEU A 47 7.80 2.14 -11.04
N HIS A 48 8.48 1.85 -9.93
CA HIS A 48 9.22 2.87 -9.15
C HIS A 48 10.21 3.68 -10.00
N GLY A 49 10.90 3.03 -10.95
CA GLY A 49 11.84 3.69 -11.84
C GLY A 49 11.17 4.70 -12.78
N TYR A 50 10.00 4.37 -13.30
CA TYR A 50 9.21 5.26 -14.18
C TYR A 50 8.77 6.52 -13.43
N THR A 51 8.34 6.35 -12.19
CA THR A 51 7.86 7.43 -11.32
C THR A 51 8.93 8.46 -11.00
N ARG A 52 10.16 8.00 -10.70
CA ARG A 52 11.29 8.90 -10.47
C ARG A 52 11.57 9.80 -11.67
N LYS A 53 11.47 9.25 -12.89
CA LYS A 53 11.62 10.03 -14.13
C LYS A 53 10.55 11.11 -14.24
N LYS A 54 9.29 10.80 -13.90
CA LYS A 54 8.19 11.79 -13.91
C LYS A 54 8.36 12.89 -12.86
N ILE A 55 8.81 12.55 -11.64
CA ILE A 55 9.11 13.57 -10.62
C ILE A 55 10.18 14.53 -11.13
N LYS A 56 11.25 14.00 -11.73
CA LYS A 56 12.33 14.83 -12.28
C LYS A 56 11.82 15.76 -13.38
N ALA A 57 11.05 15.23 -14.34
CA ALA A 57 10.45 16.02 -15.40
C ALA A 57 9.51 17.13 -14.86
N PHE A 58 8.71 16.83 -13.84
CA PHE A 58 7.84 17.81 -13.20
C PHE A 58 8.63 18.95 -12.53
N LYS A 59 9.70 18.60 -11.80
CA LYS A 59 10.60 19.60 -11.20
C LYS A 59 11.28 20.48 -12.25
N GLU A 60 11.70 19.88 -13.37
CA GLU A 60 12.30 20.63 -14.48
C GLU A 60 11.31 21.59 -15.14
N LEU A 61 10.05 21.20 -15.29
CA LEU A 61 8.99 22.08 -15.82
C LEU A 61 8.74 23.27 -14.89
N GLN A 62 8.57 23.02 -13.58
CA GLN A 62 8.42 24.10 -12.60
C GLN A 62 9.62 25.05 -12.56
N LEU A 63 10.85 24.50 -12.70
CA LEU A 63 12.05 25.33 -12.74
C LEU A 63 12.10 26.19 -14.01
N LYS A 64 11.69 25.65 -15.17
CA LYS A 64 11.61 26.42 -16.43
C LYS A 64 10.62 27.57 -16.33
N GLU A 65 9.46 27.34 -15.73
CA GLU A 65 8.46 28.40 -15.49
C GLU A 65 9.03 29.46 -14.55
N TYR A 66 9.66 29.04 -13.44
CA TYR A 66 10.30 29.97 -12.51
C TYR A 66 11.37 30.85 -13.17
N ILE A 67 12.23 30.28 -14.02
CA ILE A 67 13.28 31.03 -14.75
C ILE A 67 12.67 31.99 -15.76
N LYS A 68 11.56 31.62 -16.41
CA LYS A 68 10.83 32.51 -17.33
C LYS A 68 10.31 33.75 -16.61
N ASP A 69 9.79 33.56 -15.40
CA ASP A 69 9.24 34.65 -14.59
C ASP A 69 10.33 35.45 -13.87
N ASN A 70 11.52 34.87 -13.68
CA ASN A 70 12.68 35.47 -13.02
C ASN A 70 13.93 35.41 -13.91
N PRO A 71 14.01 36.22 -14.97
CA PRO A 71 15.07 36.11 -16.00
C PRO A 71 16.49 36.44 -15.51
N LYS A 72 16.64 36.98 -14.30
CA LYS A 72 17.93 37.27 -13.66
C LYS A 72 18.65 36.01 -13.17
N ASP A 73 17.91 34.94 -12.90
CA ASP A 73 18.43 33.74 -12.22
C ASP A 73 18.49 32.52 -13.15
N LYS A 74 19.24 32.63 -14.26
CA LYS A 74 19.30 31.60 -15.32
C LYS A 74 19.94 30.26 -14.92
N HIS A 75 20.72 30.23 -13.84
CA HIS A 75 21.44 29.03 -13.38
C HIS A 75 20.99 28.55 -12.00
N ILE A 76 19.77 28.89 -11.60
CA ILE A 76 19.23 28.47 -10.31
C ILE A 76 18.82 26.99 -10.35
N THR A 77 19.12 26.26 -9.27
CA THR A 77 18.65 24.89 -9.09
C THR A 77 17.27 24.90 -8.42
N TYR A 78 16.49 23.83 -8.62
CA TYR A 78 15.15 23.68 -8.04
C TYR A 78 15.10 23.93 -6.52
N GLU A 79 16.09 23.41 -5.80
CA GLU A 79 16.22 23.58 -4.34
C GLU A 79 16.53 25.03 -3.94
N LYS A 80 17.37 25.72 -4.73
CA LYS A 80 17.72 27.13 -4.50
C LYS A 80 16.58 28.08 -4.87
N ALA A 81 15.75 27.71 -5.84
CA ALA A 81 14.54 28.44 -6.22
C ALA A 81 13.41 28.35 -5.16
N LYS A 82 13.64 27.65 -4.04
CA LYS A 82 12.65 27.41 -2.97
C LYS A 82 11.33 26.81 -3.49
N LEU A 83 11.40 26.10 -4.61
CA LEU A 83 10.27 25.41 -5.20
C LEU A 83 9.96 24.15 -4.40
N TYR A 84 8.68 23.89 -4.15
CA TYR A 84 8.22 22.71 -3.43
C TYR A 84 7.40 21.82 -4.34
N LEU A 85 7.62 20.52 -4.23
CA LEU A 85 6.76 19.55 -4.91
C LEU A 85 5.43 19.51 -4.15
N PRO A 86 4.28 19.78 -4.78
CA PRO A 86 2.99 19.76 -4.10
C PRO A 86 2.74 18.42 -3.40
N SER A 87 2.01 18.46 -2.27
CA SER A 87 1.72 17.25 -1.48
C SER A 87 0.94 16.20 -2.29
N TRP A 88 0.04 16.64 -3.18
CA TRP A 88 -0.74 15.76 -4.05
C TRP A 88 0.16 15.00 -5.04
N GLU A 89 1.08 15.68 -5.71
CA GLU A 89 2.09 15.06 -6.57
C GLU A 89 2.92 14.02 -5.81
N ARG A 90 3.38 14.35 -4.59
CA ARG A 90 4.10 13.37 -3.75
C ARG A 90 3.25 12.13 -3.46
N MET A 91 1.97 12.29 -3.18
CA MET A 91 1.07 11.17 -2.94
C MET A 91 0.87 10.33 -4.21
N LYS A 92 0.63 10.97 -5.36
CA LYS A 92 0.47 10.31 -6.65
C LYS A 92 1.68 9.45 -7.00
N TYR A 93 2.88 9.95 -6.76
CA TYR A 93 4.13 9.22 -7.04
C TYR A 93 4.45 8.13 -6.01
N ASN A 94 3.94 8.20 -4.79
CA ASN A 94 4.10 7.13 -3.80
C ASN A 94 2.97 6.10 -3.82
N SER A 95 1.88 6.34 -4.57
CA SER A 95 0.71 5.46 -4.64
C SER A 95 1.02 4.01 -4.99
N HIS A 96 2.13 3.76 -5.68
CA HIS A 96 2.49 2.44 -6.20
C HIS A 96 2.95 1.53 -5.05
N PHE A 97 3.59 2.11 -4.02
CA PHE A 97 3.92 1.40 -2.79
C PHE A 97 2.67 1.03 -2.01
N PHE A 98 1.71 1.95 -1.89
CA PHE A 98 0.42 1.66 -1.27
C PHE A 98 -0.32 0.53 -2.00
N MET A 99 -0.35 0.60 -3.34
CA MET A 99 -0.98 -0.44 -4.15
C MET A 99 -0.28 -1.80 -4.02
N ALA A 100 1.06 -1.81 -3.99
CA ALA A 100 1.83 -3.03 -3.77
C ALA A 100 1.50 -3.66 -2.41
N ILE A 101 1.44 -2.86 -1.34
CA ILE A 101 1.06 -3.35 -0.01
C ILE A 101 -0.35 -3.93 -0.02
N ILE A 102 -1.31 -3.25 -0.65
CA ILE A 102 -2.70 -3.74 -0.77
C ILE A 102 -2.73 -5.09 -1.48
N PHE A 103 -2.05 -5.24 -2.61
CA PHE A 103 -1.99 -6.51 -3.33
C PHE A 103 -1.27 -7.61 -2.55
N PHE A 104 -0.22 -7.26 -1.82
CA PHE A 104 0.49 -8.21 -0.97
C PHE A 104 -0.41 -8.74 0.16
N VAL A 105 -1.11 -7.85 0.86
CA VAL A 105 -2.06 -8.22 1.94
C VAL A 105 -3.23 -9.02 1.38
N ALA A 106 -3.77 -8.64 0.21
CA ALA A 106 -4.80 -9.42 -0.46
C ALA A 106 -4.31 -10.84 -0.82
N GLY A 107 -3.08 -10.95 -1.35
CA GLY A 107 -2.44 -12.24 -1.61
C GLY A 107 -2.34 -13.11 -0.37
N LEU A 108 -2.00 -12.53 0.79
CA LEU A 108 -1.96 -13.24 2.07
C LEU A 108 -3.34 -13.74 2.51
N VAL A 109 -4.40 -12.95 2.37
CA VAL A 109 -5.77 -13.37 2.69
C VAL A 109 -6.17 -14.59 1.88
N PHE A 110 -5.92 -14.58 0.57
CA PHE A 110 -6.24 -15.72 -0.30
C PHE A 110 -5.34 -16.93 -0.07
N ALA A 111 -4.05 -16.73 0.26
CA ALA A 111 -3.12 -17.81 0.57
C ALA A 111 -3.46 -18.52 1.89
N LEU A 112 -3.88 -17.77 2.90
CA LEU A 112 -4.27 -18.31 4.21
C LEU A 112 -5.71 -18.86 4.23
N GLY A 113 -6.50 -18.55 3.19
CA GLY A 113 -7.90 -18.98 3.09
C GLY A 113 -8.81 -18.38 4.16
N ASN A 114 -8.36 -17.33 4.86
CA ASN A 114 -8.99 -16.78 6.04
C ASN A 114 -8.90 -15.23 6.02
N THR A 115 -9.90 -14.55 6.55
CA THR A 115 -9.84 -13.09 6.73
C THR A 115 -8.83 -12.71 7.80
N LEU A 116 -8.07 -11.62 7.58
CA LEU A 116 -7.10 -11.09 8.56
C LEU A 116 -7.75 -10.35 9.75
N THR A 117 -9.08 -10.24 9.79
CA THR A 117 -9.79 -9.49 10.83
C THR A 117 -10.12 -10.37 12.04
N THR A 118 -9.71 -9.92 13.22
CA THR A 118 -10.06 -10.45 14.55
C THR A 118 -10.93 -9.49 15.37
N LEU A 119 -11.46 -8.44 14.72
CA LEU A 119 -12.43 -7.48 15.26
C LEU A 119 -13.84 -7.85 14.80
#